data_AF-A0A452GJJ0-F1
#
_entry.id   AF-A0A452GJJ0-F1
#
_cell.length_a   1.000
_cell.length_b   1.000
_cell.length_c   1.000
_cell.angle_alpha   90.00
_cell.angle_beta   90.00
_cell.angle_gamma   90.00
#
_symmetry.space_group_name_H-M   'P 1'
#
loop_
_entity.id
_entity.type
_entity.pdbx_description
1 polymer ?
#
loop_
_entity_poly.entity_id
_entity_poly.type
_entity_poly.pdbx_seq_one_letter_code
_entity_poly.pdbx_strand_id
1 'polypeptide(L)'
;MKRLLGGGACLARCCALLALLWLGSSSGACPCSDPALCRPIAGTREFEVFVFDVGRKTWKFYDWSQITTVAAFGKYDPELLCYAHSKGARVVLKGWLQLGKCGHLYIKFIY
;
A
#
# COMPACT_ATOMS: atom_id res chain seq x y z
N MET A 1 -26.29 -4.22 58.09
CA MET A 1 -27.30 -4.99 57.32
C MET A 1 -27.50 -4.32 55.97
N LYS A 2 -27.64 -5.12 54.88
CA LYS A 2 -27.76 -4.74 53.45
C LYS A 2 -26.38 -4.41 52.80
N ARG A 3 -25.64 -5.32 52.13
CA ARG A 3 -25.87 -5.96 50.80
C ARG A 3 -26.37 -4.92 49.78
N LEU A 4 -25.83 -4.73 48.57
CA LEU A 4 -24.90 -5.48 47.72
C LEU A 4 -24.84 -4.69 46.38
N LEU A 5 -23.84 -4.97 45.54
CA LEU A 5 -23.84 -4.89 44.05
C LEU A 5 -23.59 -3.54 43.35
N GLY A 6 -22.55 -3.55 42.50
CA GLY A 6 -22.76 -3.15 41.10
C GLY A 6 -22.07 -1.86 40.62
N GLY A 7 -20.74 -1.78 40.70
CA GLY A 7 -19.98 -0.68 40.08
C GLY A 7 -18.94 -1.09 39.03
N GLY A 8 -18.71 -2.39 38.81
CA GLY A 8 -17.63 -2.89 37.95
C GLY A 8 -17.95 -3.03 36.46
N ALA A 9 -19.21 -2.81 36.05
CA ALA A 9 -19.66 -3.09 34.69
C ALA A 9 -19.38 -1.95 33.68
N CYS A 10 -19.15 -0.71 34.12
CA CYS A 10 -18.87 0.40 33.21
C CYS A 10 -17.43 0.39 32.67
N LEU A 11 -16.44 0.05 33.49
CA LEU A 11 -15.03 0.09 33.09
C LEU A 11 -14.67 -1.02 32.10
N ALA A 12 -15.22 -2.23 32.28
CA ALA A 12 -14.95 -3.37 31.38
C ALA A 12 -15.52 -3.16 29.96
N ARG A 13 -16.68 -2.48 29.84
CA ARG A 13 -17.31 -2.19 28.54
C ARG A 13 -16.55 -1.13 27.76
N CYS A 14 -15.99 -0.12 28.43
CA CYS A 14 -15.13 0.87 27.76
C CYS A 14 -13.80 0.27 27.27
N CYS A 15 -13.19 -0.65 28.03
CA CYS A 15 -11.97 -1.32 27.60
C CYS A 15 -12.19 -2.25 26.38
N ALA A 16 -13.32 -2.95 26.31
CA ALA A 16 -13.63 -3.80 25.16
C ALA A 16 -13.88 -2.99 23.87
N LEU A 17 -14.51 -1.81 23.98
CA LEU A 17 -14.74 -0.91 22.85
C LEU A 17 -13.44 -0.28 22.33
N LEU A 18 -12.48 0.04 23.21
CA LEU A 18 -11.14 0.52 22.82
C LEU A 18 -10.29 -0.56 22.13
N ALA A 19 -10.45 -1.84 22.50
CA ALA A 19 -9.76 -2.96 21.86
C ALA A 19 -10.28 -3.25 20.43
N LEU A 20 -11.58 -3.04 20.19
CA LEU A 20 -12.19 -3.21 18.85
C LEU A 20 -11.81 -2.10 17.87
N LEU A 21 -11.46 -0.91 18.37
CA LEU A 21 -10.94 0.20 17.57
C LEU A 21 -9.48 0.03 17.15
N TRP A 22 -8.78 -0.98 17.67
CA TRP A 22 -7.37 -1.29 17.34
C TRP A 22 -7.19 -2.33 16.24
N LEU A 23 -8.26 -2.94 15.72
CA LEU A 23 -8.17 -3.75 14.51
C LEU A 23 -8.16 -2.82 13.29
N GLY A 24 -6.93 -2.43 12.94
CA GLY A 24 -6.57 -1.40 11.99
C GLY A 24 -7.32 -1.43 10.66
N SER A 25 -7.77 -0.24 10.29
CA SER A 25 -7.82 0.35 8.96
C SER A 25 -7.67 -0.61 7.78
N SER A 26 -8.79 -0.97 7.17
CA SER A 26 -8.83 -1.41 5.77
C SER A 26 -8.47 -0.25 4.84
N SER A 27 -7.19 0.03 4.64
CA SER A 27 -6.76 0.70 3.41
C SER A 27 -6.96 -0.30 2.27
N GLY A 28 -7.63 0.08 1.19
CA GLY A 28 -8.01 -0.79 0.07
C GLY A 28 -6.96 -1.87 -0.23
N ALA A 29 -7.37 -3.14 -0.12
CA ALA A 29 -6.48 -4.26 0.12
C ALA A 29 -5.36 -4.38 -0.92
N CYS A 30 -4.12 -4.17 -0.48
CA CYS A 30 -2.94 -4.60 -1.22
C CYS A 30 -3.01 -6.12 -1.44
N PRO A 31 -2.82 -6.63 -2.68
CA PRO A 31 -3.11 -8.02 -3.02
C PRO A 31 -2.03 -9.02 -2.56
N CYS A 32 -1.03 -8.58 -1.80
CA CYS A 32 0.11 -9.41 -1.45
C CYS A 32 -0.21 -10.36 -0.30
N SER A 33 0.25 -11.61 -0.42
CA SER A 33 0.03 -12.63 0.61
C SER A 33 0.68 -12.26 1.94
N ASP A 34 1.84 -11.61 1.91
CA ASP A 34 2.48 -11.05 3.10
C ASP A 34 2.11 -9.56 3.25
N PRO A 35 1.36 -9.17 4.31
CA PRO A 35 0.97 -7.78 4.54
C PRO A 35 2.16 -6.87 4.86
N ALA A 36 3.30 -7.40 5.31
CA ALA A 36 4.50 -6.60 5.57
C ALA A 36 5.06 -5.98 4.28
N LEU A 37 4.88 -6.64 3.13
CA LEU A 37 5.29 -6.14 1.81
C LEU A 37 4.54 -4.87 1.40
N CYS A 38 3.36 -4.64 1.95
CA CYS A 38 2.53 -3.49 1.61
C CYS A 38 2.81 -2.27 2.50
N ARG A 39 3.73 -2.37 3.45
CA ARG A 39 4.17 -1.23 4.25
C ARG A 39 4.92 -0.24 3.35
N PRO A 40 4.77 1.07 3.57
CA PRO A 40 5.55 2.07 2.86
C PRO A 40 7.04 1.74 2.93
N ILE A 41 7.72 1.78 1.77
CA ILE A 41 9.16 1.54 1.70
C ILE A 41 9.89 2.66 2.43
N ALA A 42 10.51 2.33 3.55
CA ALA A 42 11.27 3.24 4.39
C ALA A 42 12.73 3.36 3.93
N GLY A 43 13.36 4.50 4.24
CA GLY A 43 14.78 4.77 3.95
C GLY A 43 14.98 5.69 2.76
N THR A 44 16.09 6.44 2.80
CA THR A 44 16.57 7.28 1.70
C THR A 44 17.48 6.45 0.79
N ARG A 45 17.30 6.57 -0.52
CA ARG A 45 18.21 6.00 -1.50
C ARG A 45 19.09 7.10 -2.10
N GLU A 46 20.36 6.80 -2.36
CA GLU A 46 21.26 7.75 -3.04
C GLU A 46 20.85 7.94 -4.51
N PHE A 47 20.28 6.91 -5.13
CA PHE A 47 19.80 6.92 -6.51
C PHE A 47 18.45 6.22 -6.63
N GLU A 48 17.62 6.70 -7.56
CA GLU A 48 16.36 6.07 -7.95
C GLU A 48 16.42 5.64 -9.41
N VAL A 49 16.13 4.36 -9.67
CA VAL A 49 16.05 3.77 -11.00
C VAL A 49 14.59 3.46 -11.31
N PHE A 50 14.09 4.12 -12.36
CA PHE A 50 12.71 4.01 -12.81
C PHE A 50 12.60 3.10 -14.03
N VAL A 51 11.67 2.14 -13.97
CA VAL A 51 11.27 1.34 -15.13
C VAL A 51 9.83 1.67 -15.51
N PHE A 52 9.61 1.96 -16.78
CA PHE A 52 8.29 2.25 -17.33
C PHE A 52 7.73 0.96 -17.94
N ASP A 53 6.85 0.28 -17.21
CA ASP A 53 6.24 -0.97 -17.65
C ASP A 53 4.95 -0.68 -18.44
N VAL A 54 4.90 -1.13 -19.69
CA VAL A 54 3.74 -0.99 -20.57
C VAL A 54 2.81 -2.21 -20.52
N GLY A 55 3.00 -3.11 -19.56
CA GLY A 55 2.27 -4.35 -19.34
C GLY A 55 2.92 -5.58 -19.98
N ARG A 56 2.20 -6.72 -19.88
CA ARG A 56 2.65 -8.10 -20.16
C ARG A 56 3.52 -8.64 -19.02
N LYS A 57 4.29 -9.70 -19.28
CA LYS A 57 5.10 -10.42 -18.28
C LYS A 57 6.61 -10.20 -18.45
N THR A 58 7.01 -9.15 -19.18
CA THR A 58 8.44 -8.82 -19.40
C THR A 58 9.16 -8.44 -18.11
N TRP A 59 8.42 -7.96 -17.11
CA TRP A 59 8.94 -7.64 -15.79
C TRP A 59 9.63 -8.81 -15.08
N LYS A 60 9.34 -10.05 -15.47
CA LYS A 60 9.99 -11.25 -14.96
C LYS A 60 11.47 -11.35 -15.34
N PHE A 61 11.91 -10.61 -16.37
CA PHE A 61 13.28 -10.62 -16.89
C PHE A 61 14.07 -9.37 -16.51
N TYR A 62 13.50 -8.48 -15.70
CA TYR A 62 14.18 -7.27 -15.27
C TYR A 62 15.29 -7.59 -14.27
N ASP A 63 16.33 -6.75 -14.27
CA ASP A 63 17.34 -6.78 -13.21
C ASP A 63 16.81 -6.05 -11.97
N TRP A 64 16.19 -6.82 -11.08
CA TRP A 64 15.60 -6.33 -9.83
C TRP A 64 16.62 -5.88 -8.79
N SER A 65 17.92 -6.06 -9.01
CA SER A 65 18.95 -5.57 -8.09
C SER A 65 19.11 -4.04 -8.13
N GLN A 66 18.69 -3.41 -9.23
CA GLN A 66 18.89 -1.98 -9.46
C GLN A 66 17.58 -1.17 -9.37
N ILE A 67 16.44 -1.80 -9.65
CA ILE A 67 15.15 -1.12 -9.80
C ILE A 67 14.64 -0.63 -8.44
N THR A 68 14.33 0.66 -8.35
CA THR A 68 13.74 1.25 -7.15
C THR A 68 12.25 1.52 -7.33
N THR A 69 11.81 1.83 -8.55
CA THR A 69 10.42 2.18 -8.84
C THR A 69 9.98 1.66 -10.22
N VAL A 70 8.82 1.03 -10.28
CA VAL A 70 8.13 0.63 -11.52
C VAL A 70 6.95 1.57 -11.75
N ALA A 71 6.98 2.33 -12.83
CA ALA A 71 5.83 3.10 -13.31
C ALA A 71 5.01 2.24 -14.26
N ALA A 72 3.87 1.73 -13.79
CA ALA A 72 3.01 0.84 -14.56
C ALA A 72 1.98 1.63 -15.39
N PHE A 73 2.12 1.55 -16.71
CA PHE A 73 1.21 2.11 -17.70
C PHE A 73 0.25 1.08 -18.30
N GLY A 74 0.61 -0.20 -18.18
CA GLY A 74 -0.19 -1.36 -18.59
C GLY A 74 -1.43 -1.58 -17.72
N LYS A 75 -2.07 -2.74 -17.92
CA LYS A 75 -3.14 -3.21 -17.02
C LYS A 75 -2.54 -3.49 -15.63
N TYR A 76 -3.32 -3.25 -14.59
CA TYR A 76 -2.94 -3.60 -13.23
C TYR A 76 -2.61 -5.09 -13.12
N ASP A 77 -1.39 -5.41 -12.71
CA ASP A 77 -0.89 -6.77 -12.49
C ASP A 77 -0.55 -6.93 -11.00
N PRO A 78 -1.38 -7.65 -10.20
CA PRO A 78 -1.11 -7.85 -8.78
C PRO A 78 0.14 -8.70 -8.53
N GLU A 79 0.52 -9.58 -9.46
CA GLU A 79 1.73 -10.39 -9.36
C GLU A 79 2.97 -9.49 -9.44
N LEU A 80 3.00 -8.57 -10.42
CA LEU A 80 4.05 -7.56 -10.56
C LEU A 80 4.16 -6.69 -9.30
N LEU A 81 3.03 -6.20 -8.78
CA LEU A 81 3.02 -5.34 -7.59
C LEU A 81 3.69 -6.03 -6.40
N CYS A 82 3.28 -7.27 -6.12
CA CYS A 82 3.82 -7.99 -4.97
C CYS A 82 5.26 -8.45 -5.17
N TYR A 83 5.64 -8.81 -6.40
CA TYR A 83 7.02 -9.11 -6.71
C TYR A 83 7.91 -7.88 -6.50
N ALA A 84 7.50 -6.71 -7.00
CA ALA A 84 8.22 -5.45 -6.79
C ALA A 84 8.36 -5.12 -5.29
N HIS A 85 7.29 -5.27 -4.51
CA HIS A 85 7.34 -5.08 -3.06
C HIS A 85 8.33 -6.03 -2.37
N SER A 86 8.37 -7.31 -2.79
CA SER A 86 9.35 -8.28 -2.27
C SER A 86 10.81 -7.91 -2.54
N LYS A 87 11.05 -7.03 -3.53
CA LYS A 87 12.37 -6.47 -3.86
C LYS A 87 12.61 -5.10 -3.23
N GLY A 88 11.67 -4.59 -2.43
CA GLY A 88 11.74 -3.23 -1.89
C GLY A 88 11.61 -2.14 -2.96
N ALA A 89 10.97 -2.45 -4.10
CA ALA A 89 10.69 -1.51 -5.17
C ALA A 89 9.24 -1.00 -5.07
N ARG A 90 9.06 0.28 -5.40
CA ARG A 90 7.75 0.96 -5.41
C ARG A 90 7.04 0.68 -6.74
N VAL A 91 5.71 0.62 -6.74
CA VAL A 91 4.92 0.63 -7.98
C VAL A 91 4.02 1.85 -8.02
N VAL A 92 4.17 2.68 -9.05
CA VAL A 92 3.33 3.86 -9.28
C VAL A 92 2.42 3.62 -10.47
N LEU A 93 1.14 3.97 -10.31
CA LEU A 93 0.12 3.82 -11.34
C LEU A 93 -0.08 5.14 -12.08
N LYS A 94 -0.38 5.06 -13.38
CA LYS A 94 -0.79 6.23 -14.15
C LYS A 94 -2.11 6.80 -13.62
N GLY A 95 -2.18 8.12 -13.50
CA GLY A 95 -3.40 8.86 -13.16
C GLY A 95 -3.91 9.68 -14.34
N TRP A 96 -5.21 10.01 -14.32
CA TRP A 96 -5.81 10.93 -15.30
C TRP A 96 -6.20 12.24 -14.61
N LEU A 97 -5.71 13.37 -15.12
CA LEU A 97 -6.13 14.70 -14.67
C LEU A 97 -6.91 15.39 -15.78
N GLN A 98 -8.13 15.81 -15.50
CA GLN A 98 -8.91 16.62 -16.42
C GLN A 98 -8.51 18.09 -16.24
N LEU A 99 -7.76 18.63 -17.19
CA LEU A 99 -7.46 20.06 -17.28
C LEU A 99 -8.28 20.64 -18.45
N GLY A 100 -9.56 20.96 -18.18
CA GLY A 100 -10.49 21.43 -19.20
C GLY A 100 -10.82 20.35 -20.25
N LYS A 101 -10.82 20.70 -21.54
CA LYS A 101 -11.21 19.80 -22.64
C LYS A 101 -10.12 18.81 -23.08
N CYS A 102 -8.88 18.97 -22.60
CA CYS A 102 -7.78 18.03 -22.84
C CYS A 102 -7.37 17.40 -21.51
N GLY A 103 -7.47 16.08 -21.40
CA GLY A 103 -6.92 15.36 -20.24
C GLY A 103 -5.41 15.14 -20.42
N HIS A 104 -4.65 15.32 -19.34
CA HIS A 104 -3.22 15.01 -19.31
C HIS A 104 -3.01 13.71 -18.54
N LEU A 105 -2.26 12.79 -19.15
CA LEU A 105 -1.76 11.59 -18.46
C LEU A 105 -0.55 12.00 -17.62
N TYR A 106 -0.58 11.68 -16.33
CA TYR A 106 0.54 11.97 -15.44
C TYR A 106 0.84 10.77 -14.56
N ILE A 107 2.12 10.64 -14.20
CA ILE A 107 2.56 9.72 -13.16
C ILE A 107 2.71 10.57 -11.90
N LYS A 108 1.95 10.26 -10.86
CA LYS A 108 2.16 10.89 -9.56
C LYS A 108 3.27 10.15 -8.84
N PHE A 109 4.50 10.65 -8.95
CA PHE A 109 5.58 10.27 -8.05
C PHE A 109 5.31 10.94 -6.71
N ILE A 110 4.79 10.18 -5.74
CA ILE A 110 4.69 10.63 -4.36
C ILE A 110 6.05 10.33 -3.73
N TYR A 111 6.88 11.35 -3.59
CA TYR A 111 8.14 11.30 -2.83
C TYR A 111 7.83 11.27 -1.33
#